data_AF-A0A521BYN2-F1
#
_entry.id   AF-A0A521BYN2-F1
#
_cell.length_a   1.000
_cell.length_b   1.000
_cell.length_c   1.000
_cell.angle_alpha   90.00
_cell.angle_beta   90.00
_cell.angle_gamma   90.00
#
_symmetry.space_group_name_H-M   'P 1'
#
loop_
_entity.id
_entity.type
_entity.pdbx_description
1 polymer ?
#
loop_
_entity_poly.entity_id
_entity_poly.type
_entity_poly.pdbx_seq_one_letter_code
_entity_poly.pdbx_strand_id
1 'polypeptide(L)'
;MVKNYFLKMFAGIAFLGLLAACNTTSDPTESIPNPDDGPPPKKVLAKVSANNISQEEYTTAAVTGDLQTAVSKDESASGAFYTGTITYTNKDITKIKYVSSAATSLVYEFNIVPDATGKKIYNATSTATGATPSASVISDYTFTYNATTNKLTKILEKRKEGGISAYNKFIDYTFVYNGENVIQVVCSKGILDINGNPNMGTAVVSKYSFQNYDAQKSPYSTLSPVYFITRSLINPAQFYKISPNNPTSMYIELPPPASSVNTAQSYSYDNQGYAVVEKNQNVVFTYKNL
;
A
#
# COMPACT_ATOMS: atom_id res chain seq x y z
N MET A 1 -31.11 8.74 -5.16
CA MET A 1 -29.95 9.27 -5.90
C MET A 1 -28.68 8.66 -5.30
N VAL A 2 -28.28 7.49 -5.81
CA VAL A 2 -27.10 6.76 -5.32
C VAL A 2 -25.88 7.43 -5.93
N LYS A 3 -25.13 8.20 -5.12
CA LYS A 3 -23.90 8.87 -5.56
C LYS A 3 -22.85 7.80 -5.84
N ASN A 4 -22.36 7.76 -7.08
CA ASN A 4 -21.31 6.85 -7.53
C ASN A 4 -19.97 7.13 -6.81
N TYR A 5 -19.72 6.44 -5.70
CA TYR A 5 -18.44 6.45 -4.98
C TYR A 5 -17.29 5.87 -5.81
N PHE A 6 -17.61 5.13 -6.88
CA PHE A 6 -16.63 4.60 -7.84
C PHE A 6 -15.76 5.72 -8.44
N LEU A 7 -16.34 6.90 -8.72
CA LEU A 7 -15.63 8.01 -9.39
C LEU A 7 -14.67 8.81 -8.49
N LYS A 8 -14.74 8.68 -7.16
CA LYS A 8 -13.89 9.48 -6.26
C LYS A 8 -12.51 8.88 -6.00
N MET A 9 -12.34 7.59 -6.23
CA MET A 9 -11.04 6.91 -6.15
C MET A 9 -10.07 7.36 -7.26
N PHE A 10 -10.57 8.05 -8.29
CA PHE A 10 -9.79 8.51 -9.45
C PHE A 10 -9.01 9.82 -9.20
N ALA A 11 -9.37 10.62 -8.18
CA ALA A 11 -8.66 11.87 -7.88
C ALA A 11 -7.28 11.63 -7.23
N GLY A 12 -7.10 10.52 -6.53
CA GLY A 12 -5.79 10.13 -5.98
C GLY A 12 -4.79 9.62 -7.02
N ILE A 13 -5.28 9.05 -8.12
CA ILE A 13 -4.45 8.55 -9.23
C ILE A 13 -4.11 9.69 -10.22
N ALA A 14 -4.92 10.76 -10.26
CA ALA A 14 -4.68 11.94 -11.11
C ALA A 14 -3.42 12.74 -10.75
N PHE A 15 -2.72 12.43 -9.64
CA PHE A 15 -1.40 12.98 -9.32
C PHE A 15 -0.22 12.20 -9.93
N LEU A 16 -0.48 11.10 -10.66
CA LEU A 16 0.54 10.32 -11.37
C LEU A 16 0.63 10.67 -12.87
N GLY A 17 -0.16 11.65 -13.32
CA GLY A 17 -0.34 12.00 -14.72
C GLY A 17 -0.10 13.48 -14.99
N LEU A 18 1.06 14.03 -14.63
CA LEU A 18 1.53 15.30 -15.18
C LEU A 18 3.04 15.23 -15.42
N LEU A 19 3.40 15.62 -16.65
CA LEU A 19 4.73 15.84 -17.23
C LEU A 19 5.38 14.62 -17.91
N ALA A 20 5.02 14.48 -19.19
CA ALA A 20 5.96 14.02 -20.19
C ALA A 20 7.14 15.00 -20.24
N ALA A 21 8.32 14.55 -19.81
CA ALA A 21 9.59 15.11 -20.22
C ALA A 21 10.48 13.96 -20.67
N CYS A 22 10.66 13.85 -21.98
CA CYS A 22 11.70 13.02 -22.57
C CYS A 22 13.04 13.61 -22.13
N ASN A 23 13.85 12.86 -21.39
CA ASN A 23 15.28 13.12 -21.35
C ASN A 23 16.04 11.80 -21.35
N THR A 24 16.53 11.42 -22.52
CA THR A 24 17.52 10.37 -22.70
C THR A 24 18.89 10.96 -22.37
N THR A 25 19.32 10.85 -21.13
CA THR A 25 20.73 11.05 -20.76
C THR A 25 21.12 10.01 -19.74
N SER A 26 22.15 9.24 -20.08
CA SER A 26 22.82 8.24 -19.27
C SER A 26 23.19 8.81 -17.89
N ASP A 27 22.77 8.11 -16.84
CA ASP A 27 23.11 8.45 -15.44
C ASP A 27 24.63 8.26 -15.25
N PRO A 28 25.40 9.28 -14.83
CA PRO A 28 26.77 9.06 -14.42
C PRO A 28 26.76 8.17 -13.17
N THR A 29 27.55 7.10 -13.19
CA THR A 29 27.82 6.28 -12.01
C THR A 29 28.54 7.12 -10.96
N GLU A 30 27.80 7.75 -10.05
CA GLU A 30 28.42 8.40 -8.89
C GLU A 30 28.88 7.33 -7.90
N SER A 31 30.13 6.92 -8.03
CA SER A 31 30.84 6.20 -6.98
C SER A 31 31.27 7.20 -5.90
N ILE A 32 30.47 7.34 -4.85
CA ILE A 32 30.82 8.15 -3.69
C ILE A 32 31.78 7.34 -2.79
N PRO A 33 32.92 7.89 -2.33
CA PRO A 33 33.86 7.19 -1.45
C PRO A 33 33.21 6.83 -0.10
N ASN A 34 33.58 5.65 0.40
CA ASN A 34 33.12 5.07 1.66
C ASN A 34 33.75 5.78 2.88
N PRO A 35 32.98 6.31 3.84
CA PRO A 35 33.50 6.61 5.17
C PRO A 35 32.85 5.73 6.25
N ASP A 36 33.73 5.25 7.14
CA ASP A 36 33.54 4.52 8.41
C ASP A 36 33.34 2.99 8.39
N ASP A 37 34.27 2.29 9.05
CA ASP A 37 34.38 0.83 9.22
C ASP A 37 33.40 0.24 10.27
N GLY A 38 32.41 1.03 10.71
CA GLY A 38 31.34 0.56 11.61
C GLY A 38 30.14 0.01 10.84
N PRO A 39 29.40 -1.00 11.35
CA PRO A 39 28.12 -1.36 10.78
C PRO A 39 27.23 -0.11 10.81
N PRO A 40 26.77 0.38 9.66
CA PRO A 40 26.14 1.68 9.61
C PRO A 40 24.77 1.62 10.33
N PRO A 41 24.36 2.69 11.03
CA PRO A 41 23.19 2.67 11.90
C PRO A 41 21.92 2.28 11.13
N LYS A 42 21.03 1.56 11.80
CA LYS A 42 19.78 1.09 11.20
C LYS A 42 18.89 2.29 10.89
N LYS A 43 18.57 2.49 9.61
CA LYS A 43 17.67 3.55 9.15
C LYS A 43 16.22 3.10 9.18
N VAL A 44 15.34 4.05 9.49
CA VAL A 44 13.89 3.89 9.36
C VAL A 44 13.33 5.06 8.57
N LEU A 45 12.47 4.74 7.59
CA LEU A 45 11.75 5.74 6.82
C LEU A 45 10.89 6.59 7.77
N ALA A 46 11.10 7.90 7.74
CA ALA A 46 10.39 8.86 8.58
C ALA A 46 9.40 9.69 7.79
N LYS A 47 9.68 10.00 6.52
CA LYS A 47 8.83 10.88 5.70
C LYS A 47 9.04 10.63 4.21
N VAL A 48 7.96 10.79 3.44
CA VAL A 48 7.95 10.83 1.98
C VAL A 48 7.30 12.14 1.56
N SER A 49 8.00 12.96 0.79
CA SER A 49 7.48 14.24 0.29
C SER A 49 7.57 14.28 -1.22
N ALA A 50 6.56 14.83 -1.91
CA ALA A 50 6.57 15.06 -3.34
C ALA A 50 6.44 16.55 -3.59
N ASN A 51 7.35 17.14 -4.38
CA ASN A 51 7.38 18.59 -4.63
C ASN A 51 7.33 19.43 -3.33
N ASN A 52 8.12 19.03 -2.33
CA ASN A 52 8.17 19.63 -0.98
C ASN A 52 6.87 19.54 -0.17
N ILE A 53 5.85 18.82 -0.64
CA ILE A 53 4.61 18.56 0.09
C ILE A 53 4.68 17.16 0.70
N SER A 54 4.47 17.08 2.01
CA SER A 54 4.42 15.81 2.73
C SER A 54 3.30 14.92 2.17
N GLN A 55 3.65 13.71 1.75
CA GLN A 55 2.69 12.70 1.30
C GLN A 55 2.48 11.64 2.37
N GLU A 56 3.56 11.26 3.05
CA GLU A 56 3.56 10.23 4.09
C GLU A 56 4.51 10.61 5.23
N GLU A 57 4.12 10.34 6.47
CA GLU A 57 4.96 10.54 7.66
C GLU A 57 4.83 9.36 8.59
N TYR A 58 5.95 8.90 9.15
CA TYR A 58 6.06 7.69 9.94
C TYR A 58 6.71 7.98 11.28
N THR A 59 5.95 7.84 12.35
CA THR A 59 6.47 7.97 13.71
C THR A 59 6.73 6.59 14.26
N THR A 60 7.99 6.30 14.61
CA THR A 60 8.39 5.03 15.22
C THR A 60 8.99 5.23 16.61
N ALA A 61 8.87 4.21 17.46
CA ALA A 61 9.51 4.19 18.78
C ALA A 61 11.03 4.32 18.62
N ALA A 62 11.65 5.20 19.41
CA ALA A 62 13.06 5.57 19.24
C ALA A 62 14.02 4.38 19.37
N VAL A 63 13.75 3.44 20.29
CA VAL A 63 14.67 2.33 20.59
C VAL A 63 14.45 1.12 19.67
N THR A 64 13.19 0.75 19.42
CA THR A 64 12.88 -0.49 18.68
C THR A 64 12.67 -0.25 17.18
N GLY A 65 12.34 0.97 16.80
CA GLY A 65 11.90 1.30 15.43
C GLY A 65 10.48 0.86 15.12
N ASP A 66 9.72 0.41 16.11
CA ASP A 66 8.34 -0.05 15.91
C ASP A 66 7.43 1.13 15.51
N LEU A 67 6.72 0.99 14.39
CA LEU A 67 5.82 2.01 13.87
C LEU A 67 4.65 2.26 14.84
N GLN A 68 4.49 3.50 15.30
CA GLN A 68 3.45 3.94 16.24
C GLN A 68 2.29 4.60 15.50
N THR A 69 2.61 5.55 14.62
CA THR A 69 1.63 6.24 13.77
C THR A 69 2.18 6.43 12.37
N ALA A 70 1.27 6.48 11.40
CA ALA A 70 1.59 6.81 10.03
C ALA A 70 0.54 7.73 9.43
N VAL A 71 0.96 8.88 8.92
CA VAL A 71 0.11 9.80 8.17
C VAL A 71 0.29 9.47 6.68
N SER A 72 -0.79 9.38 5.92
CA SER A 72 -0.74 9.19 4.47
C SER A 72 -1.90 9.92 3.81
N LYS A 73 -1.73 10.38 2.57
CA LYS A 73 -2.79 11.05 1.82
C LYS A 73 -4.07 10.20 1.79
N ASP A 74 -5.21 10.85 1.94
CA ASP A 74 -6.53 10.27 1.69
C ASP A 74 -6.90 10.50 0.23
N GLU A 75 -6.83 9.45 -0.58
CA GLU A 75 -7.10 9.53 -2.02
C GLU A 75 -8.58 9.80 -2.34
N SER A 76 -9.47 9.67 -1.36
CA SER A 76 -10.91 9.87 -1.52
C SER A 76 -11.37 11.30 -1.22
N ALA A 77 -10.51 12.12 -0.62
CA ALA A 77 -10.79 13.51 -0.24
C ALA A 77 -9.59 14.43 -0.50
N SER A 78 -9.80 15.47 -1.32
CA SER A 78 -8.74 16.42 -1.67
C SER A 78 -8.18 17.12 -0.44
N GLY A 79 -6.86 17.16 -0.31
CA GLY A 79 -6.15 17.81 0.80
C GLY A 79 -6.31 17.11 2.15
N ALA A 80 -6.92 15.93 2.20
CA ALA A 80 -7.10 15.16 3.43
C ALA A 80 -6.04 14.08 3.61
N PHE A 81 -5.85 13.65 4.85
CA PHE A 81 -4.86 12.66 5.24
C PHE A 81 -5.47 11.67 6.22
N TYR A 82 -5.18 10.38 6.03
CA TYR A 82 -5.38 9.37 7.03
C TYR A 82 -4.26 9.41 8.05
N THR A 83 -4.62 9.42 9.34
CA THR A 83 -3.72 9.05 10.44
C THR A 83 -4.01 7.61 10.84
N GLY A 84 -3.06 6.72 10.54
CA GLY A 84 -3.03 5.33 11.01
C GLY A 84 -2.40 5.27 12.39
N THR A 85 -3.10 4.68 13.37
CA THR A 85 -2.58 4.37 14.71
C THR A 85 -2.40 2.87 14.84
N ILE A 86 -1.21 2.43 15.24
CA ILE A 86 -0.83 1.03 15.31
C ILE A 86 -0.89 0.57 16.77
N THR A 87 -1.48 -0.59 17.03
CA THR A 87 -1.51 -1.24 18.35
C THR A 87 -0.79 -2.57 18.27
N TYR A 88 0.07 -2.82 19.26
CA TYR A 88 0.82 -4.05 19.40
C TYR A 88 0.32 -4.89 20.56
N THR A 89 0.33 -6.21 20.41
CA THR A 89 0.21 -7.18 21.50
C THR A 89 1.37 -8.14 21.38
N ASN A 90 2.16 -8.33 22.44
CA ASN A 90 3.33 -9.21 22.42
C ASN A 90 4.33 -8.93 21.27
N LYS A 91 4.53 -7.64 20.91
CA LYS A 91 5.36 -7.15 19.80
C LYS A 91 4.81 -7.35 18.39
N ASP A 92 3.62 -7.95 18.25
CA ASP A 92 2.96 -8.12 16.95
C ASP A 92 1.88 -7.06 16.76
N ILE A 93 1.72 -6.58 15.53
CA ILE A 93 0.64 -5.64 15.19
C ILE A 93 -0.70 -6.39 15.22
N THR A 94 -1.58 -6.00 16.13
CA THR A 94 -2.92 -6.62 16.29
C THR A 94 -4.06 -5.70 15.92
N LYS A 95 -3.81 -4.39 15.81
CA LYS A 95 -4.81 -3.44 15.31
C LYS A 95 -4.16 -2.27 14.59
N ILE A 96 -4.81 -1.81 13.53
CA ILE A 96 -4.48 -0.54 12.88
C ILE A 96 -5.77 0.22 12.63
N LYS A 97 -5.85 1.46 13.13
CA LYS A 97 -7.00 2.35 12.93
C LYS A 97 -6.60 3.55 12.09
N TYR A 98 -7.26 3.74 10.94
CA TYR A 98 -7.08 4.86 10.04
C TYR A 98 -8.24 5.84 10.18
N VAL A 99 -7.94 7.08 10.56
CA VAL A 99 -8.91 8.18 10.65
C VAL A 99 -8.49 9.27 9.67
N SER A 100 -9.37 9.62 8.74
CA SER A 100 -9.12 10.75 7.83
C SER A 100 -9.40 12.07 8.54
N SER A 101 -8.66 13.12 8.18
CA SER A 101 -9.01 14.50 8.51
C SER A 101 -10.28 14.97 7.82
N ALA A 102 -10.73 14.31 6.74
CA ALA A 102 -12.01 14.58 6.10
C ALA A 102 -13.15 13.77 6.73
N ALA A 103 -14.16 14.46 7.26
CA ALA A 103 -15.31 13.85 7.92
C ALA A 103 -16.16 12.93 7.02
N THR A 104 -16.06 13.09 5.69
CA THR A 104 -16.82 12.28 4.72
C THR A 104 -16.13 10.97 4.35
N SER A 105 -14.86 10.81 4.73
CA SER A 105 -14.08 9.61 4.42
C SER A 105 -14.36 8.50 5.42
N LEU A 106 -14.12 7.27 5.02
CA LEU A 106 -14.35 6.11 5.89
C LEU A 106 -13.28 6.06 7.00
N VAL A 107 -13.70 5.78 8.22
CA VAL A 107 -12.78 5.41 9.31
C VAL A 107 -12.58 3.91 9.28
N TYR A 108 -11.37 3.44 9.01
CA TYR A 108 -11.08 2.01 8.95
C TYR A 108 -10.47 1.54 10.27
N GLU A 109 -10.99 0.46 10.83
CA GLU A 109 -10.36 -0.25 11.94
C GLU A 109 -10.11 -1.69 11.53
N PHE A 110 -8.85 -2.07 11.41
CA PHE A 110 -8.41 -3.44 11.14
C PHE A 110 -8.06 -4.12 12.46
N ASN A 111 -8.68 -5.27 12.73
CA ASN A 111 -8.27 -6.19 13.78
C ASN A 111 -7.53 -7.34 13.12
N ILE A 112 -6.28 -7.57 13.54
CA ILE A 112 -5.31 -8.44 12.88
C ILE A 112 -4.96 -9.56 13.84
N VAL A 113 -5.06 -10.79 13.34
CA VAL A 113 -4.52 -11.96 14.03
C VAL A 113 -3.19 -12.30 13.37
N PRO A 114 -2.05 -12.09 14.06
CA PRO A 114 -0.75 -12.47 13.53
C PRO A 114 -0.65 -13.99 13.39
N ASP A 115 0.20 -14.45 12.47
CA ASP A 115 0.60 -15.85 12.43
C ASP A 115 1.51 -16.20 13.62
N ALA A 116 1.85 -17.49 13.75
CA ALA A 116 2.72 -17.95 14.85
C ALA A 116 4.12 -17.32 14.84
N THR A 117 4.53 -16.67 13.74
CA THR A 117 5.84 -15.99 13.64
C THR A 117 5.76 -14.50 13.95
N GLY A 118 4.56 -13.92 14.06
CA GLY A 118 4.35 -12.48 14.22
C GLY A 118 4.58 -11.66 12.95
N LYS A 119 5.11 -12.27 11.88
CA LYS A 119 5.55 -11.57 10.65
C LYS A 119 4.49 -11.54 9.56
N LYS A 120 3.49 -12.42 9.64
CA LYS A 120 2.42 -12.53 8.65
C LYS A 120 1.07 -12.30 9.30
N ILE A 121 0.07 -12.02 8.47
CA ILE A 121 -1.32 -11.94 8.91
C ILE A 121 -1.94 -13.31 8.70
N TYR A 122 -2.39 -13.95 9.77
CA TYR A 122 -3.15 -15.21 9.65
C TYR A 122 -4.58 -14.92 9.16
N ASN A 123 -5.27 -14.00 9.83
CA ASN A 123 -6.55 -13.47 9.39
C ASN A 123 -6.71 -12.02 9.88
N ALA A 124 -7.68 -11.31 9.30
CA ALA A 124 -8.05 -9.98 9.79
C ALA A 124 -9.54 -9.72 9.56
N THR A 125 -10.09 -8.81 10.34
CA THR A 125 -11.40 -8.20 10.08
C THR A 125 -11.22 -6.69 9.96
N SER A 126 -12.12 -6.03 9.22
CA SER A 126 -12.18 -4.58 9.18
C SER A 126 -13.60 -4.07 9.34
N THR A 127 -13.74 -2.99 10.08
CA THR A 127 -14.93 -2.13 10.02
C THR A 127 -14.51 -0.80 9.41
N ALA A 128 -15.09 -0.47 8.26
CA ALA A 128 -14.98 0.87 7.70
C ALA A 128 -16.27 1.64 7.98
N THR A 129 -16.20 2.63 8.85
CA THR A 129 -17.34 3.42 9.29
C THR A 129 -17.49 4.66 8.42
N GLY A 130 -18.62 4.80 7.74
CA GLY A 130 -18.96 5.98 6.97
C GLY A 130 -19.88 6.94 7.73
N ALA A 131 -20.14 8.11 7.13
CA ALA A 131 -21.04 9.11 7.69
C ALA A 131 -22.50 8.62 7.88
N THR A 132 -22.87 7.56 7.17
CA THR A 132 -24.16 6.86 7.34
C THR A 132 -23.95 5.36 7.48
N PRO A 133 -24.87 4.63 8.14
CA PRO A 133 -24.79 3.17 8.23
C PRO A 133 -24.72 2.47 6.86
N SER A 134 -25.44 2.99 5.86
CA SER A 134 -25.44 2.46 4.49
C SER A 134 -24.11 2.62 3.75
N ALA A 135 -23.26 3.56 4.17
CA ALA A 135 -21.93 3.77 3.62
C ALA A 135 -20.85 2.97 4.38
N SER A 136 -21.21 2.34 5.51
CA SER A 136 -20.29 1.55 6.31
C SER A 136 -20.17 0.14 5.74
N VAL A 137 -18.99 -0.44 5.89
CA VAL A 137 -18.70 -1.81 5.44
C VAL A 137 -18.04 -2.62 6.54
N ILE A 138 -18.36 -3.90 6.59
CA ILE A 138 -17.70 -4.87 7.47
C ILE A 138 -17.09 -5.95 6.59
N SER A 139 -15.83 -6.26 6.85
CA SER A 139 -15.02 -7.12 6.00
C SER A 139 -14.31 -8.19 6.81
N ASP A 140 -14.30 -9.41 6.29
CA ASP A 140 -13.44 -10.49 6.75
C ASP A 140 -12.41 -10.82 5.67
N TYR A 141 -11.16 -10.95 6.09
CA TYR A 141 -10.03 -11.20 5.21
C TYR A 141 -9.41 -12.57 5.48
N THR A 142 -9.22 -13.32 4.41
CA THR A 142 -8.44 -14.56 4.39
C THR A 142 -7.16 -14.33 3.61
N PHE A 143 -6.01 -14.60 4.24
CA PHE A 143 -4.69 -14.46 3.62
C PHE A 143 -4.16 -15.85 3.27
N THR A 144 -3.73 -16.03 2.03
CA THR A 144 -3.14 -17.28 1.55
C THR A 144 -1.67 -17.06 1.22
N TYR A 145 -0.83 -17.94 1.74
CA TYR A 145 0.62 -17.91 1.51
C TYR A 145 1.05 -19.15 0.75
N ASN A 146 2.06 -19.02 -0.10
CA ASN A 146 2.72 -20.16 -0.71
C ASN A 146 3.47 -20.96 0.38
N ALA A 147 3.20 -22.26 0.48
CA ALA A 147 3.78 -23.11 1.52
C ALA A 147 5.31 -23.24 1.42
N THR A 148 5.88 -23.09 0.22
CA THR A 148 7.32 -23.23 -0.03
C THR A 148 8.06 -21.91 0.11
N THR A 149 7.56 -20.84 -0.51
CA THR A 149 8.24 -19.54 -0.56
C THR A 149 7.80 -18.59 0.55
N ASN A 150 6.75 -18.93 1.30
CA ASN A 150 6.14 -18.08 2.33
C ASN A 150 5.58 -16.74 1.84
N LYS A 151 5.51 -16.51 0.52
CA LYS A 151 4.98 -15.29 -0.10
C LYS A 151 3.47 -15.23 -0.05
N LEU A 152 2.91 -14.04 0.16
CA LEU A 152 1.47 -13.80 0.12
C LEU A 152 0.98 -13.94 -1.32
N THR A 153 0.23 -14.99 -1.63
CA THR A 153 -0.24 -15.27 -2.99
C THR A 153 -1.64 -14.73 -3.24
N LYS A 154 -2.46 -14.64 -2.20
CA LYS A 154 -3.86 -14.23 -2.31
C LYS A 154 -4.38 -13.58 -1.04
N ILE A 155 -5.22 -12.56 -1.20
CA ILE A 155 -6.11 -12.06 -0.14
C ILE A 155 -7.54 -12.12 -0.67
N LEU A 156 -8.43 -12.80 0.06
CA LEU A 156 -9.87 -12.76 -0.20
C LEU A 156 -10.55 -11.95 0.89
N GLU A 157 -11.21 -10.87 0.49
CA GLU A 157 -12.13 -10.10 1.31
C GLU A 157 -13.57 -10.56 1.03
N LYS A 158 -14.31 -10.95 2.06
CA LYS A 158 -15.77 -11.03 2.01
C LYS A 158 -16.33 -9.84 2.75
N ARG A 159 -17.25 -9.11 2.13
CA ARG A 159 -17.74 -7.84 2.63
C ARG A 159 -19.26 -7.79 2.73
N LYS A 160 -19.72 -7.15 3.80
CA LYS A 160 -21.10 -6.71 4.04
C LYS A 160 -21.17 -5.23 3.67
N GLU A 161 -21.91 -4.88 2.63
CA GLU A 161 -22.12 -3.50 2.19
C GLU A 161 -23.60 -3.12 2.20
N GLY A 162 -23.91 -1.84 2.45
CA GLY A 162 -25.28 -1.32 2.36
C GLY A 162 -26.12 -1.52 3.63
N GLY A 163 -25.46 -1.74 4.78
CA GLY A 163 -26.15 -1.90 6.07
C GLY A 163 -26.84 -3.25 6.28
N ILE A 164 -26.51 -4.26 5.47
CA ILE A 164 -27.06 -5.62 5.60
C ILE A 164 -26.17 -6.51 6.49
N SER A 165 -26.75 -7.55 7.07
CA SER A 165 -26.05 -8.47 7.98
C SER A 165 -25.31 -9.62 7.27
N ALA A 166 -25.64 -9.89 6.00
CA ALA A 166 -25.06 -10.96 5.19
C ALA A 166 -23.94 -10.44 4.28
N TYR A 167 -22.95 -11.30 3.98
CA TYR A 167 -21.94 -10.97 2.99
C TYR A 167 -22.57 -10.94 1.59
N ASN A 168 -22.33 -9.88 0.83
CA ASN A 168 -22.88 -9.67 -0.50
C ASN A 168 -21.83 -9.31 -1.55
N LYS A 169 -20.62 -8.97 -1.12
CA LYS A 169 -19.52 -8.56 -2.01
C LYS A 169 -18.25 -9.33 -1.69
N PHE A 170 -17.39 -9.47 -2.70
CA PHE A 170 -16.03 -9.92 -2.50
C PHE A 170 -15.03 -8.99 -3.18
N ILE A 171 -13.82 -8.96 -2.64
CA ILE A 171 -12.64 -8.45 -3.32
C ILE A 171 -11.56 -9.52 -3.24
N ASP A 172 -11.01 -9.88 -4.39
CA ASP A 172 -9.96 -10.88 -4.53
C ASP A 172 -8.68 -10.19 -5.02
N TYR A 173 -7.61 -10.31 -4.25
CA TYR A 173 -6.28 -9.84 -4.62
C TYR A 173 -5.40 -11.04 -4.89
N THR A 174 -4.94 -11.20 -6.13
CA THR A 174 -3.99 -12.25 -6.51
C THR A 174 -2.64 -11.62 -6.85
N PHE A 175 -1.57 -12.16 -6.28
CA PHE A 175 -0.22 -11.61 -6.34
C PHE A 175 0.67 -12.41 -7.28
N VAL A 176 1.39 -11.71 -8.15
CA VAL A 176 2.42 -12.28 -9.03
C VAL A 176 3.77 -11.73 -8.61
N TYR A 177 4.77 -12.59 -8.50
CA TYR A 177 6.11 -12.24 -8.05
C TYR A 177 7.16 -12.50 -9.13
N ASN A 178 8.22 -11.70 -9.12
CA ASN A 178 9.51 -12.03 -9.71
C ASN A 178 10.58 -11.93 -8.63
N GLY A 179 11.24 -13.05 -8.30
CA GLY A 179 12.03 -13.14 -7.08
C GLY A 179 11.17 -12.74 -5.87
N GLU A 180 11.67 -11.85 -5.02
CA GLU A 180 10.97 -11.35 -3.83
C GLU A 180 10.04 -10.16 -4.09
N ASN A 181 10.01 -9.63 -5.32
CA ASN A 181 9.26 -8.42 -5.65
C ASN A 181 7.87 -8.75 -6.19
N VAL A 182 6.84 -8.06 -5.69
CA VAL A 182 5.49 -8.10 -6.26
C VAL A 182 5.49 -7.38 -7.59
N ILE A 183 5.33 -8.10 -8.70
CA ILE A 183 5.31 -7.49 -10.04
C ILE A 183 3.91 -7.18 -10.53
N GLN A 184 2.89 -7.83 -9.95
CA GLN A 184 1.51 -7.53 -10.27
C GLN A 184 0.58 -7.91 -9.13
N VAL A 185 -0.47 -7.11 -8.92
CA VAL A 185 -1.66 -7.49 -8.16
C VAL A 185 -2.87 -7.38 -9.07
N VAL A 186 -3.58 -8.49 -9.23
CA VAL A 186 -4.88 -8.54 -9.90
C VAL A 186 -5.97 -8.40 -8.84
N CYS A 187 -6.77 -7.34 -8.93
CA CYS A 187 -7.86 -7.04 -8.02
C CYS A 187 -9.20 -7.29 -8.72
N SER A 188 -9.94 -8.29 -8.25
CA SER A 188 -11.26 -8.65 -8.79
C SER A 188 -12.34 -8.32 -7.78
N LYS A 189 -13.32 -7.49 -8.13
CA LYS A 189 -14.43 -7.08 -7.25
C LYS A 189 -15.75 -7.58 -7.82
N GLY A 190 -16.55 -8.27 -7.03
CA GLY A 190 -17.83 -8.83 -7.51
C GLY A 190 -18.83 -9.08 -6.40
N ILE A 191 -19.87 -9.84 -6.71
CA ILE A 191 -20.86 -10.31 -5.73
C ILE A 191 -20.58 -11.75 -5.31
N LEU A 192 -21.00 -12.10 -4.10
CA LEU A 192 -21.00 -13.49 -3.67
C LEU A 192 -22.21 -14.22 -4.26
N ASP A 193 -22.06 -15.52 -4.51
CA ASP A 193 -23.17 -16.40 -4.87
C ASP A 193 -24.04 -16.76 -3.65
N ILE A 194 -25.09 -17.55 -3.86
CA ILE A 194 -26.01 -17.97 -2.80
C ILE A 194 -25.35 -18.81 -1.70
N ASN A 195 -24.19 -19.42 -1.98
CA ASN A 195 -23.41 -20.20 -1.04
C ASN A 195 -22.33 -19.36 -0.34
N GLY A 196 -22.25 -18.06 -0.61
CA GLY A 196 -21.25 -17.16 -0.06
C GLY A 196 -19.86 -17.33 -0.68
N ASN A 197 -19.75 -17.89 -1.88
CA ASN A 197 -18.50 -18.00 -2.65
C ASN A 197 -18.37 -16.84 -3.65
N PRO A 198 -17.15 -16.41 -4.01
CA PRO A 198 -16.94 -15.42 -5.07
C PRO A 198 -17.56 -15.84 -6.40
N ASN A 199 -18.54 -15.07 -6.90
CA ASN A 199 -19.07 -15.26 -8.24
C ASN A 199 -18.21 -14.48 -9.25
N MET A 200 -17.19 -15.15 -9.80
CA MET A 200 -16.25 -14.55 -10.76
C MET A 200 -16.91 -14.07 -12.05
N GLY A 201 -18.09 -14.58 -12.41
CA GLY A 201 -18.86 -14.08 -13.57
C GLY A 201 -19.35 -12.64 -13.41
N THR A 202 -19.31 -12.10 -12.19
CA THR A 202 -19.67 -10.70 -11.87
C THR A 202 -18.46 -9.83 -11.57
N ALA A 203 -17.26 -10.40 -11.67
CA ALA A 203 -16.04 -9.72 -11.28
C ALA A 203 -15.69 -8.60 -12.25
N VAL A 204 -15.42 -7.43 -11.69
CA VAL A 204 -14.80 -6.30 -12.35
C VAL A 204 -13.33 -6.28 -11.94
N VAL A 205 -12.42 -6.28 -12.91
CA VAL A 205 -10.99 -6.52 -12.69
C VAL A 205 -10.16 -5.26 -12.92
N SER A 206 -9.26 -4.96 -11.98
CA SER A 206 -8.16 -4.01 -12.11
C SER A 206 -6.82 -4.75 -12.01
N LYS A 207 -5.80 -4.29 -12.72
CA LYS A 207 -4.43 -4.79 -12.57
C LYS A 207 -3.50 -3.66 -12.15
N TYR A 208 -2.66 -3.93 -11.15
CA TYR A 208 -1.64 -3.03 -10.66
C TYR A 208 -0.30 -3.70 -10.91
N SER A 209 0.42 -3.25 -11.92
CA SER A 209 1.70 -3.84 -12.31
C SER A 209 2.86 -2.94 -11.87
N PHE A 210 3.89 -3.55 -11.32
CA PHE A 210 5.08 -2.91 -10.79
C PHE A 210 6.28 -3.59 -11.46
N GLN A 211 6.94 -2.90 -12.36
CA GLN A 211 7.82 -3.52 -13.34
C GLN A 211 9.24 -2.99 -13.21
N ASN A 212 10.18 -3.76 -13.78
CA ASN A 212 11.57 -3.35 -13.94
C ASN A 212 12.21 -2.92 -12.61
N TYR A 213 12.08 -3.77 -11.59
CA TYR A 213 12.67 -3.49 -10.29
C TYR A 213 14.18 -3.28 -10.40
N ASP A 214 14.70 -2.32 -9.65
CA ASP A 214 16.13 -2.18 -9.41
C ASP A 214 16.65 -3.26 -8.44
N ALA A 215 17.96 -3.21 -8.14
CA ALA A 215 18.60 -4.08 -7.16
C ALA A 215 18.79 -3.42 -5.78
N GLN A 216 18.29 -2.21 -5.57
CA GLN A 216 18.54 -1.39 -4.39
C GLN A 216 17.41 -1.52 -3.36
N LYS A 217 17.64 -1.05 -2.14
CA LYS A 217 16.69 -1.24 -1.04
C LYS A 217 15.51 -0.29 -1.18
N SER A 218 14.31 -0.84 -1.07
CA SER A 218 13.08 -0.08 -0.95
C SER A 218 13.08 0.74 0.34
N PRO A 219 12.67 2.02 0.31
CA PRO A 219 12.49 2.84 1.52
C PRO A 219 11.53 2.16 2.51
N TYR A 220 10.51 1.50 1.97
CA TYR A 220 9.43 0.87 2.73
C TYR A 220 9.86 -0.43 3.43
N SER A 221 10.94 -1.06 2.99
CA SER A 221 11.49 -2.28 3.63
C SER A 221 11.95 -2.06 5.08
N THR A 222 12.08 -0.80 5.50
CA THR A 222 12.46 -0.42 6.87
C THR A 222 11.30 -0.44 7.88
N LEU A 223 10.06 -0.63 7.40
CA LEU A 223 8.83 -0.64 8.20
C LEU A 223 8.10 -1.98 8.04
N SER A 224 7.17 -2.28 8.95
CA SER A 224 6.48 -3.57 8.97
C SER A 224 5.62 -3.78 7.70
N PRO A 225 5.76 -4.92 6.99
CA PRO A 225 4.93 -5.23 5.83
C PRO A 225 3.44 -5.36 6.19
N VAL A 226 3.09 -5.71 7.45
CA VAL A 226 1.70 -5.79 7.91
C VAL A 226 0.98 -4.45 7.73
N TYR A 227 1.65 -3.33 8.03
CA TYR A 227 1.09 -2.00 7.83
C TYR A 227 0.83 -1.69 6.35
N PHE A 228 1.77 -2.04 5.47
CA PHE A 228 1.61 -1.80 4.03
C PHE A 228 0.55 -2.71 3.41
N ILE A 229 0.41 -3.95 3.88
CA ILE A 229 -0.68 -4.84 3.47
C ILE A 229 -2.02 -4.18 3.80
N THR A 230 -2.26 -3.75 5.05
CA THR A 230 -3.55 -3.14 5.42
C THR A 230 -3.79 -1.81 4.72
N ARG A 231 -2.76 -0.98 4.54
CA ARG A 231 -2.88 0.27 3.78
C ARG A 231 -3.22 0.01 2.31
N SER A 232 -2.72 -1.10 1.76
CA SER A 232 -2.96 -1.51 0.37
C SER A 232 -4.35 -2.14 0.16
N LEU A 233 -4.99 -2.66 1.21
CA LEU A 233 -6.41 -3.02 1.18
C LEU A 233 -7.32 -1.80 0.98
N ILE A 234 -6.88 -0.61 1.41
CA ILE A 234 -7.55 0.67 1.12
C ILE A 234 -7.19 1.16 -0.29
N ASN A 235 -5.91 1.13 -0.66
CA ASN A 235 -5.42 1.54 -1.99
C ASN A 235 -4.48 0.49 -2.60
N PRO A 236 -4.95 -0.35 -3.53
CA PRO A 236 -4.15 -1.47 -4.06
C PRO A 236 -2.91 -1.05 -4.86
N ALA A 237 -2.83 0.21 -5.31
CA ALA A 237 -1.63 0.73 -5.96
C ALA A 237 -0.40 0.77 -5.04
N GLN A 238 -0.60 0.57 -3.72
CA GLN A 238 0.44 0.59 -2.69
C GLN A 238 1.06 -0.79 -2.44
N PHE A 239 0.57 -1.87 -3.07
CA PHE A 239 1.07 -3.22 -2.79
C PHE A 239 2.54 -3.43 -3.18
N TYR A 240 3.14 -2.61 -4.04
CA TYR A 240 4.58 -2.69 -4.29
C TYR A 240 5.43 -2.36 -3.04
N LYS A 241 4.86 -1.70 -2.02
CA LYS A 241 5.59 -1.32 -0.81
C LYS A 241 5.97 -2.49 0.09
N ILE A 242 5.42 -3.67 -0.15
CA ILE A 242 5.88 -4.91 0.52
C ILE A 242 7.08 -5.55 -0.18
N SER A 243 7.48 -5.04 -1.36
CA SER A 243 8.64 -5.50 -2.09
C SER A 243 9.95 -4.96 -1.47
N PRO A 244 11.03 -5.75 -1.47
CA PRO A 244 12.32 -5.31 -0.96
C PRO A 244 13.05 -4.31 -1.87
N ASN A 245 12.72 -4.24 -3.16
CA ASN A 245 13.32 -3.32 -4.14
C ASN A 245 12.32 -2.27 -4.65
N ASN A 246 12.77 -1.30 -5.47
CA ASN A 246 11.88 -0.29 -6.04
C ASN A 246 11.51 -0.62 -7.50
N PRO A 247 10.23 -0.54 -7.89
CA PRO A 247 9.85 -0.64 -9.29
C PRO A 247 10.29 0.61 -10.05
N THR A 248 10.78 0.48 -11.28
CA THR A 248 11.07 1.64 -12.14
C THR A 248 9.95 1.96 -13.11
N SER A 249 8.86 1.18 -13.08
CA SER A 249 7.64 1.46 -13.82
C SER A 249 6.41 0.96 -13.07
N MET A 250 5.36 1.76 -13.05
CA MET A 250 4.05 1.41 -12.51
C MET A 250 3.00 1.52 -13.62
N TYR A 251 2.33 0.42 -13.91
CA TYR A 251 1.25 0.37 -14.91
C TYR A 251 -0.04 -0.10 -14.26
N ILE A 252 -1.04 0.77 -14.23
CA ILE A 252 -2.35 0.53 -13.61
C ILE A 252 -3.41 0.44 -14.70
N GLU A 253 -4.01 -0.74 -14.82
CA GLU A 253 -5.12 -1.04 -15.73
C GLU A 253 -6.41 -1.05 -14.90
N LEU A 254 -7.28 -0.08 -15.14
CA LEU A 254 -8.59 0.00 -14.50
C LEU A 254 -9.66 -0.58 -15.43
N PRO A 255 -10.84 -0.95 -14.89
CA PRO A 255 -11.92 -1.47 -15.71
C PRO A 255 -12.36 -0.42 -16.74
N PRO A 256 -12.68 -0.84 -17.98
CA PRO A 256 -13.22 0.06 -18.98
C PRO A 256 -14.45 0.84 -18.44
N PRO A 257 -14.63 2.11 -18.82
CA PRO A 257 -13.89 2.85 -19.85
C PRO A 257 -12.66 3.62 -19.32
N ALA A 258 -12.21 3.38 -18.09
CA ALA A 258 -11.09 4.14 -17.52
C ALA A 258 -9.79 3.85 -18.28
N SER A 259 -9.07 4.90 -18.67
CA SER A 259 -7.75 4.77 -19.30
C SER A 259 -6.74 4.17 -18.32
N SER A 260 -5.87 3.31 -18.84
CA SER A 260 -4.71 2.85 -18.08
C SER A 260 -3.74 4.00 -17.80
N VAL A 261 -3.06 3.94 -16.66
CA VAL A 261 -2.04 4.93 -16.26
C VAL A 261 -0.69 4.23 -16.25
N ASN A 262 0.32 4.85 -16.85
CA ASN A 262 1.71 4.39 -16.80
C ASN A 262 2.59 5.51 -16.24
N THR A 263 3.42 5.18 -15.25
CA THR A 263 4.36 6.10 -14.63
C THR A 263 5.74 5.46 -14.59
N ALA A 264 6.73 6.10 -15.19
CA ALA A 264 8.13 5.71 -15.07
C ALA A 264 8.73 6.31 -13.79
N GLN A 265 9.62 5.58 -13.14
CA GLN A 265 10.31 5.97 -11.91
C GLN A 265 11.82 5.80 -12.09
N SER A 266 12.60 6.70 -11.52
CA SER A 266 14.06 6.63 -11.49
C SER A 266 14.55 7.13 -10.15
N TYR A 267 15.52 6.47 -9.53
CA TYR A 267 15.91 6.75 -8.15
C TYR A 267 17.39 7.14 -8.04
N SER A 268 17.70 8.00 -7.07
CA SER A 268 19.03 8.14 -6.47
C SER A 268 19.06 7.49 -5.10
N TYR A 269 20.26 7.10 -4.66
CA TYR A 269 20.45 6.32 -3.45
C TYR A 269 21.53 6.92 -2.56
N ASP A 270 21.45 6.61 -1.27
CA ASP A 270 22.56 6.85 -0.35
C ASP A 270 23.63 5.74 -0.46
N ASN A 271 24.72 5.91 0.29
CA ASN A 271 25.82 4.95 0.36
C ASN A 271 25.43 3.58 0.96
N GLN A 272 24.25 3.44 1.56
CA GLN A 272 23.73 2.18 2.10
C GLN A 272 22.73 1.49 1.15
N GLY A 273 22.49 2.07 -0.03
CA GLY A 273 21.60 1.57 -1.06
C GLY A 273 20.13 1.88 -0.82
N TYR A 274 19.79 2.81 0.08
CA TYR A 274 18.41 3.25 0.29
C TYR A 274 18.07 4.40 -0.65
N ALA A 275 16.90 4.35 -1.28
CA ALA A 275 16.44 5.41 -2.18
C ALA A 275 16.29 6.73 -1.41
N VAL A 276 16.85 7.83 -1.91
CA VAL A 276 16.77 9.17 -1.30
C VAL A 276 15.85 10.07 -2.11
N VAL A 277 15.89 9.97 -3.45
CA VAL A 277 15.00 10.74 -4.33
C VAL A 277 14.51 9.84 -5.46
N GLU A 278 13.21 9.89 -5.77
CA GLU A 278 12.66 9.49 -7.07
C GLU A 278 12.64 10.74 -7.97
N LYS A 279 13.42 10.70 -9.05
CA LYS A 279 13.80 11.83 -9.89
C LYS A 279 12.62 12.33 -10.75
N ASN A 280 11.74 11.46 -11.23
CA ASN A 280 10.71 11.84 -12.22
C ASN A 280 9.53 12.58 -11.59
N GLN A 281 9.15 12.23 -10.36
CA GLN A 281 8.06 12.85 -9.60
C GLN A 281 8.57 13.72 -8.45
N ASN A 282 9.89 13.90 -8.35
CA ASN A 282 10.55 14.69 -7.30
C ASN A 282 10.08 14.26 -5.89
N VAL A 283 10.11 12.94 -5.65
CA VAL A 283 9.74 12.34 -4.37
C VAL A 283 10.99 12.16 -3.53
N VAL A 284 11.03 12.78 -2.36
CA VAL A 284 12.14 12.69 -1.41
C VAL A 284 11.77 11.75 -0.28
N PHE A 285 12.67 10.81 0.01
CA PHE A 285 12.59 9.88 1.14
C PHE A 285 13.53 10.37 2.25
N THR A 286 12.96 10.68 3.40
CA THR A 286 13.70 11.10 4.59
C THR A 286 13.72 9.97 5.60
N TYR A 287 14.91 9.68 6.10
CA TYR A 287 15.16 8.64 7.09
C TYR A 287 15.59 9.24 8.42
N LYS A 288 15.35 8.50 9.49
CA LYS A 288 16.00 8.71 10.78
C LYS A 288 16.83 7.48 11.15
N ASN A 289 17.87 7.70 11.94
CA ASN A 289 18.64 6.63 12.53
C ASN A 289 17.91 6.11 13.78
N LEU A 290 18.04 4.80 14.03
CA LEU A 290 17.70 4.16 15.30
C LEU A 290 18.95 4.04 16.17
#